data_AF-A0ABD5SDG9-F1
#
_entry.id   AF-A0ABD5SDG9-F1
#
_cell.length_a   1.000
_cell.length_b   1.000
_cell.length_c   1.000
_cell.angle_alpha   90.00
_cell.angle_beta   90.00
_cell.angle_gamma   90.00
#
_symmetry.space_group_name_H-M   'P 1'
#
loop_
_entity.id
_entity.type
_entity.pdbx_description
1 polymer ?
#
loop_
_entity_poly.entity_id
_entity_poly.type
_entity_poly.pdbx_seq_one_letter_code
_entity_poly.pdbx_strand_id
1 'polypeptide(L)'
;MTIDIPSFVRFGDDNDGCRCDASFHRPVGTGVDDRVVLAVDASDCPGRGDLAANPDCLSTVIHALTDRDADVIRTRHAGRERTYAGRAAACLLAAGRFREQVSFHESRLAERVTRD
;
A
#
# COMPACT_ATOMS: atom_id res chain seq x y z
N MET A 1 17.06 24.24 44.65
CA MET A 1 17.38 23.05 43.83
C MET A 1 16.27 22.95 42.78
N THR A 2 16.46 23.67 41.68
CA THR A 2 15.54 23.73 40.54
C THR A 2 15.88 22.57 39.62
N ILE A 3 14.91 21.70 39.39
CA ILE A 3 15.05 20.62 38.40
C ILE A 3 14.77 21.25 37.04
N ASP A 4 15.83 21.43 36.24
CA ASP A 4 15.76 21.61 34.79
C ASP A 4 15.18 20.32 34.20
N ILE A 5 13.87 20.31 33.97
CA ILE A 5 13.24 19.30 33.12
C ILE A 5 13.33 19.84 31.70
N PRO A 6 14.15 19.26 30.80
CA PRO A 6 14.07 19.62 29.40
C PRO A 6 12.66 19.26 28.95
N SER A 7 11.99 20.25 28.35
CA SER A 7 10.74 20.08 27.66
C SER A 7 10.87 18.91 26.70
N PHE A 8 10.36 17.74 27.10
CA PHE A 8 10.05 16.66 26.19
C PHE A 8 8.94 17.18 25.29
N VAL A 9 9.36 17.78 24.17
CA VAL A 9 8.49 18.07 23.04
C VAL A 9 7.90 16.72 22.61
N ARG A 10 6.69 16.44 23.07
CA ARG A 10 5.82 15.46 22.45
C ARG A 10 5.50 16.03 21.07
N PHE A 11 6.26 15.61 20.07
CA PHE A 11 5.84 15.77 18.68
C PHE A 11 4.49 15.06 18.53
N GLY A 12 3.59 15.72 17.81
CA GLY A 12 2.17 15.43 17.77
C GLY A 12 1.81 13.96 17.55
N ASP A 13 0.73 13.58 18.19
CA ASP A 13 -0.05 12.39 17.90
C ASP A 13 -0.79 12.60 16.57
N ASP A 14 -0.07 12.49 15.44
CA ASP A 14 -0.68 12.36 14.11
C ASP A 14 -1.01 10.88 13.89
N ASN A 15 -2.01 10.39 14.63
CA ASN A 15 -2.64 9.10 14.40
C ASN A 15 -3.58 9.16 13.19
N ASP A 16 -3.00 9.35 12.00
CA ASP A 16 -3.59 8.99 10.72
C ASP A 16 -2.42 8.61 9.79
N GLY A 17 -2.10 7.31 9.72
CA GLY A 17 -1.09 6.79 8.81
C GLY A 17 -1.35 7.20 7.35
N CYS A 18 -0.33 7.14 6.50
CA CYS A 18 -0.50 7.69 5.16
C CYS A 18 -1.52 6.93 4.31
N ARG A 19 -2.48 7.63 3.69
CA ARG A 19 -3.48 7.00 2.83
C ARG A 19 -3.19 7.31 1.36
N CYS A 20 -2.75 6.29 0.64
CA CYS A 20 -2.48 6.36 -0.79
C CYS A 20 -3.80 6.11 -1.54
N ASP A 21 -4.00 6.71 -2.71
CA ASP A 21 -5.23 6.49 -3.50
C ASP A 21 -5.00 5.33 -4.47
N ALA A 22 -5.92 4.35 -4.49
CA ALA A 22 -5.77 3.14 -5.29
C ALA A 22 -6.94 2.99 -6.28
N SER A 23 -6.62 2.81 -7.55
CA SER A 23 -7.61 2.72 -8.63
C SER A 23 -7.25 1.65 -9.67
N PHE A 24 -8.26 0.91 -10.12
CA PHE A 24 -8.10 -0.15 -11.12
C PHE A 24 -8.40 0.36 -12.52
N HIS A 25 -7.50 0.06 -13.46
CA HIS A 25 -7.67 0.40 -14.87
C HIS A 25 -7.35 -0.79 -15.77
N ARG A 26 -8.02 -0.87 -16.93
CA ARG A 26 -7.71 -1.83 -18.00
C ARG A 26 -7.18 -1.05 -19.19
N PRO A 27 -5.89 -1.17 -19.55
CA PRO A 27 -5.33 -0.47 -20.70
C PRO A 27 -5.96 -0.99 -21.99
N VAL A 28 -6.52 -0.09 -22.79
CA VAL A 28 -7.04 -0.41 -24.13
C VAL A 28 -5.98 -0.14 -25.20
N GLY A 29 -6.02 -0.88 -26.31
CA GLY A 29 -5.15 -0.61 -27.48
C GLY A 29 -3.68 -1.01 -27.32
N THR A 30 -3.35 -1.85 -26.33
CA THR A 30 -1.98 -2.36 -26.10
C THR A 30 -1.75 -3.77 -26.67
N GLY A 31 -2.79 -4.38 -27.28
CA GLY A 31 -2.73 -5.76 -27.79
C GLY A 31 -2.75 -6.85 -26.70
N VAL A 32 -2.96 -6.47 -25.44
CA VAL A 32 -3.16 -7.36 -24.29
C VAL A 32 -4.45 -6.95 -23.57
N ASP A 33 -5.58 -7.42 -24.11
CA ASP A 33 -6.92 -6.94 -23.73
C ASP A 33 -7.35 -7.25 -22.28
N ASP A 34 -6.68 -8.21 -21.62
CA ASP A 34 -7.10 -8.67 -20.29
C ASP A 34 -6.28 -8.10 -19.13
N ARG A 35 -5.27 -7.26 -19.40
CA ARG A 35 -4.37 -6.77 -18.35
C ARG A 35 -5.07 -5.78 -17.42
N VAL A 36 -5.07 -6.06 -16.13
CA VAL A 36 -5.54 -5.16 -15.07
C VAL A 36 -4.36 -4.48 -14.40
N VAL A 37 -4.41 -3.15 -14.33
CA VAL A 37 -3.41 -2.31 -13.64
C VAL A 37 -4.04 -1.70 -12.40
N LEU A 38 -3.40 -1.89 -11.25
CA LEU A 38 -3.69 -1.13 -10.03
C LEU A 38 -2.76 0.08 -9.99
N ALA A 39 -3.31 1.28 -10.22
CA ALA A 39 -2.59 2.54 -10.06
C ALA A 39 -2.72 3.02 -8.62
N VAL A 40 -1.62 3.48 -8.05
CA VAL A 40 -1.54 3.96 -6.67
C VAL A 40 -0.91 5.36 -6.69
N ASP A 41 -1.67 6.36 -6.28
CA ASP A 41 -1.13 7.70 -6.03
C ASP A 41 -0.65 7.80 -4.59
N ALA A 42 0.65 8.01 -4.44
CA ALA A 42 1.34 8.19 -3.17
C ALA A 42 2.00 9.58 -3.09
N SER A 43 1.55 10.55 -3.89
CA SER A 43 2.20 11.87 -4.00
C SER A 43 2.22 12.65 -2.68
N ASP A 44 1.23 12.42 -1.82
CA ASP A 44 1.13 13.04 -0.50
C ASP A 44 1.76 12.18 0.62
N CYS A 45 2.40 11.07 0.24
CA CYS A 45 2.93 10.11 1.21
C CYS A 45 4.45 10.11 1.34
N PRO A 46 4.97 9.95 2.58
CA PRO A 46 6.37 9.65 2.78
C PRO A 46 6.72 8.32 2.09
N GLY A 47 7.99 8.11 1.72
CA GLY A 47 8.43 6.86 1.09
C GLY A 47 8.45 6.84 -0.44
N ARG A 48 8.16 7.97 -1.11
CA ARG A 48 8.49 8.18 -2.55
C ARG A 48 7.84 7.14 -3.48
N GLY A 49 6.64 6.68 -3.12
CA GLY A 49 5.91 5.63 -3.84
C GLY A 49 6.54 4.24 -3.75
N ASP A 50 7.52 4.01 -2.87
CA ASP A 50 8.09 2.68 -2.65
C ASP A 50 7.30 1.91 -1.58
N LEU A 51 6.54 0.89 -2.00
CA LEU A 51 5.71 0.07 -1.11
C LEU A 51 6.54 -0.64 -0.02
N ALA A 52 7.79 -1.00 -0.29
CA ALA A 52 8.64 -1.63 0.72
C ALA A 52 9.13 -0.65 1.80
N ALA A 53 9.16 0.65 1.48
CA ALA A 53 9.57 1.71 2.40
C ALA A 53 8.39 2.44 3.05
N ASN A 54 7.15 2.12 2.66
CA ASN A 54 5.94 2.72 3.19
C ASN A 54 4.87 1.63 3.46
N PRO A 55 4.76 1.15 4.71
CA PRO A 55 3.80 0.11 5.08
C PRO A 55 2.34 0.56 4.99
N ASP A 56 2.04 1.87 5.05
CA ASP A 56 0.65 2.34 4.94
C ASP A 56 0.17 2.32 3.47
N CYS A 57 1.04 2.69 2.52
CA CYS A 57 0.76 2.47 1.09
C CYS A 57 0.68 0.98 0.76
N LEU A 58 1.55 0.15 1.34
CA LEU A 58 1.47 -1.29 1.17
C LEU A 58 0.12 -1.81 1.66
N SER A 59 -0.31 -1.37 2.83
CA SER A 59 -1.60 -1.75 3.40
C SER A 59 -2.76 -1.40 2.48
N THR A 60 -2.78 -0.16 1.97
CA THR A 60 -3.75 0.29 0.96
C THR A 60 -3.80 -0.65 -0.25
N VAL A 61 -2.65 -1.05 -0.78
CA VAL A 61 -2.57 -1.96 -1.93
C VAL A 61 -3.13 -3.34 -1.59
N ILE A 62 -2.75 -3.91 -0.43
CA ILE A 62 -3.23 -5.24 -0.02
C ILE A 62 -4.75 -5.23 0.19
N HIS A 63 -5.29 -4.15 0.77
CA HIS A 63 -6.74 -3.96 0.88
C HIS A 63 -7.42 -3.88 -0.50
N ALA A 64 -6.90 -3.07 -1.43
CA ALA A 64 -7.48 -3.00 -2.77
C ALA A 64 -7.47 -4.37 -3.49
N LEU A 65 -6.40 -5.15 -3.28
CA LEU A 65 -6.27 -6.49 -3.86
C LEU A 65 -7.18 -7.54 -3.24
N THR A 66 -7.85 -7.26 -2.11
CA THR A 66 -8.93 -8.14 -1.61
C THR A 66 -10.22 -7.96 -2.41
N ASP A 67 -10.42 -6.78 -3.01
CA ASP A 67 -11.63 -6.51 -3.79
C ASP A 67 -11.46 -6.97 -5.24
N ARG A 68 -10.24 -6.89 -5.77
CA ARG A 68 -9.97 -7.23 -7.17
C ARG A 68 -8.50 -7.54 -7.45
N ASP A 69 -8.28 -8.57 -8.26
CA ASP A 69 -6.95 -8.93 -8.76
C ASP A 69 -6.39 -7.89 -9.76
N ALA A 70 -5.07 -7.68 -9.70
CA ALA A 70 -4.30 -6.89 -10.67
C ALA A 70 -3.06 -7.65 -11.15
N ASP A 71 -2.75 -7.53 -12.45
CA ASP A 71 -1.56 -8.13 -13.05
C ASP A 71 -0.31 -7.30 -12.78
N VAL A 72 -0.49 -5.98 -12.68
CA VAL A 72 0.59 -5.01 -12.44
C VAL A 72 0.12 -3.93 -11.49
N ILE A 73 0.97 -3.62 -10.51
CA ILE A 73 0.76 -2.51 -9.58
C ILE A 73 1.73 -1.40 -9.97
N ARG A 74 1.23 -0.18 -10.05
CA ARG A 74 2.04 1.00 -10.35
C ARG A 74 1.84 2.04 -9.28
N THR A 75 2.92 2.56 -8.74
CA THR A 75 2.88 3.66 -7.77
C THR A 75 3.42 4.92 -8.41
N ARG A 76 2.78 6.05 -8.12
CA ARG A 76 3.21 7.38 -8.55
C ARG A 76 3.50 8.25 -7.34
N HIS A 77 4.60 8.98 -7.39
CA HIS A 77 4.92 10.00 -6.40
C HIS A 77 5.69 11.14 -7.07
N ALA A 78 5.19 12.37 -6.95
CA ALA A 78 5.84 13.57 -7.48
C ALA A 78 6.29 13.43 -8.95
N GLY A 79 5.43 12.84 -9.80
CA GLY A 79 5.71 12.62 -11.22
C GLY A 79 6.64 11.44 -11.53
N ARG A 80 7.19 10.75 -10.52
CA ARG A 80 7.95 9.51 -10.70
C ARG A 80 7.05 8.30 -10.55
N GLU A 81 7.17 7.35 -11.46
CA GLU A 81 6.43 6.09 -11.43
C GLU A 81 7.36 4.92 -11.04
N ARG A 82 6.83 3.97 -10.29
CA ARG A 82 7.45 2.65 -10.06
C ARG A 82 6.44 1.58 -10.46
N THR A 83 6.93 0.49 -11.02
CA THR A 83 6.11 -0.61 -11.50
C THR A 83 6.51 -1.90 -10.79
N TYR A 84 5.53 -2.58 -10.20
CA TYR A 84 5.62 -3.92 -9.64
C TYR A 84 4.92 -4.88 -10.59
N ALA A 85 5.67 -5.79 -11.19
CA ALA A 85 5.19 -6.76 -12.17
C ALA A 85 5.82 -8.14 -11.92
N GLY A 86 5.28 -9.17 -12.59
CA GLY A 86 5.79 -10.54 -12.47
C GLY A 86 5.74 -11.03 -11.03
N ARG A 87 6.88 -11.48 -10.49
CA ARG A 87 6.95 -12.04 -9.12
C ARG A 87 6.52 -11.04 -8.04
N ALA A 88 6.86 -9.76 -8.18
CA ALA A 88 6.48 -8.75 -7.18
C ALA A 88 4.96 -8.56 -7.13
N ALA A 89 4.31 -8.47 -8.29
CA ALA A 89 2.86 -8.40 -8.37
C ALA A 89 2.19 -9.68 -7.86
N ALA A 90 2.73 -10.85 -8.20
CA ALA A 90 2.22 -12.13 -7.72
C ALA A 90 2.29 -12.25 -6.18
N CYS A 91 3.35 -11.75 -5.55
CA CYS A 91 3.46 -11.73 -4.08
C CYS A 91 2.41 -10.81 -3.44
N LEU A 92 2.21 -9.60 -3.98
CA LEU A 92 1.20 -8.66 -3.48
C LEU A 92 -0.22 -9.24 -3.64
N LEU A 93 -0.48 -9.88 -4.78
CA LEU A 93 -1.75 -10.55 -5.04
C LEU A 93 -2.02 -11.70 -4.06
N ALA A 94 -1.00 -12.51 -3.79
CA ALA A 94 -1.10 -13.60 -2.82
C ALA A 94 -1.39 -13.07 -1.41
N ALA A 95 -0.79 -11.95 -1.01
CA ALA A 95 -1.06 -11.30 0.27
C ALA A 95 -2.51 -10.78 0.37
N GLY A 96 -3.04 -10.15 -0.68
CA GLY A 96 -4.45 -9.74 -0.74
C GLY A 96 -5.41 -10.91 -0.56
N ARG A 97 -5.24 -11.98 -1.35
CA ARG A 97 -6.07 -13.20 -1.25
C ARG A 97 -5.93 -13.89 0.11
N PHE A 98 -4.73 -13.91 0.67
CA PHE A 98 -4.51 -14.47 2.00
C PHE A 98 -5.23 -13.65 3.08
N ARG A 99 -5.15 -12.30 3.00
CA ARG A 99 -5.88 -11.40 3.89
C ARG A 99 -7.39 -11.66 3.82
N GLU A 100 -7.95 -11.72 2.61
CA GLU A 100 -9.37 -12.01 2.40
C GLU A 100 -9.76 -13.30 3.14
N GLN A 101 -9.04 -14.40 2.87
CA GLN A 101 -9.34 -15.70 3.44
C GLN A 101 -9.19 -15.74 4.97
N VAL A 102 -8.13 -15.12 5.51
CA VAL A 102 -7.82 -15.17 6.95
C VAL A 102 -8.66 -14.19 7.76
N SER A 103 -9.20 -13.13 7.15
CA SER A 103 -10.03 -12.12 7.84
C SER A 103 -11.26 -12.71 8.52
N PHE A 104 -11.84 -13.77 7.94
CA PHE A 104 -12.98 -14.49 8.50
C PHE A 104 -12.61 -15.35 9.73
N HIS A 105 -11.33 -15.68 9.91
CA HIS A 105 -10.86 -16.58 10.94
C HIS A 105 -10.09 -15.85 12.06
N GLU A 106 -9.18 -14.95 11.69
CA GLU A 106 -8.30 -14.24 12.61
C GLU A 106 -8.02 -12.81 12.11
N SER A 107 -8.83 -11.87 12.58
CA SER A 107 -8.74 -10.46 12.18
C SER A 107 -7.39 -9.81 12.48
N ARG A 108 -6.75 -10.15 13.61
CA ARG A 108 -5.42 -9.62 13.97
C ARG A 108 -4.33 -10.05 12.98
N LEU A 109 -4.39 -11.28 12.51
CA LEU A 109 -3.45 -11.78 11.51
C LEU A 109 -3.72 -11.14 10.15
N ALA A 110 -5.00 -10.96 9.78
CA ALA A 110 -5.38 -10.26 8.56
C ALA A 110 -4.82 -8.83 8.51
N GLU A 111 -4.87 -8.09 9.63
CA GLU A 111 -4.31 -6.75 9.70
C GLU A 111 -2.78 -6.75 9.59
N ARG A 112 -2.09 -7.75 10.16
CA ARG A 112 -0.62 -7.83 10.13
C ARG A 112 -0.08 -8.05 8.72
N VAL A 113 -0.76 -8.86 7.90
CA VAL A 113 -0.41 -9.11 6.48
C VAL A 113 -0.35 -7.84 5.65
N THR A 114 -1.04 -6.78 6.08
CA THR A 114 -1.06 -5.52 5.33
C THR A 114 0.20 -4.66 5.54
N ARG A 115 1.06 -5.01 6.51
CA ARG A 115 2.22 -4.20 6.92
C ARG A 115 3.56 -4.95 6.90
N ASP A 116 3.55 -6.27 7.09
CA ASP A 116 4.72 -7.14 7.22
C ASP A 116 4.82 -8.17 6.08
#